data_AF-A0A2V6ZGE0-F1
#
_entry.id   AF-A0A2V6ZGE0-F1
#
_cell.length_a   1.000
_cell.length_b   1.000
_cell.length_c   1.000
_cell.angle_alpha   90.00
_cell.angle_beta   90.00
_cell.angle_gamma   90.00
#
_symmetry.space_group_name_H-M   'P 1'
#
loop_
_entity.id
_entity.type
_entity.pdbx_description
1 polymer ?
#
loop_
_entity_poly.entity_id
_entity_poly.type
_entity_poly.pdbx_seq_one_letter_code
_entity_poly.pdbx_strand_id
1 'polypeptide(L)'
;MEVISEYDAGLDAPNRELFIAYRRELTPAGNPIYRALQNVAGRLVTRSRRQLVSDTEWYRSVAFNKYRRPGKIDHQLTSVYQTSDDGAISVITVLRALGERDFSPWEQRLLSFFHAELGPLIGRALVSATEPSPVSSHRGCGRCSRIC
;
A
#
# COMPACT_ATOMS: atom_id res chain seq x y z
N MET A 1 -10.14 9.90 12.84
CA MET A 1 -10.31 8.72 11.98
C MET A 1 -9.33 8.88 10.84
N GLU A 2 -8.41 7.93 10.67
CA GLU A 2 -7.38 7.98 9.65
C GLU A 2 -8.04 7.84 8.25
N VAL A 3 -7.72 8.75 7.33
CA VAL A 3 -8.30 8.72 5.98
C VAL A 3 -7.43 7.80 5.13
N ILE A 4 -7.95 6.64 4.78
CA ILE A 4 -7.26 5.64 3.95
C ILE A 4 -7.96 5.58 2.60
N SER A 5 -7.23 5.89 1.53
CA SER A 5 -7.63 5.64 0.15
C SER A 5 -6.77 4.53 -0.42
N GLU A 6 -7.39 3.40 -0.78
CA GLU A 6 -6.67 2.19 -1.21
C GLU A 6 -7.42 1.51 -2.35
N TYR A 7 -6.67 1.11 -3.37
CA TYR A 7 -7.14 0.43 -4.57
C TYR A 7 -6.25 -0.77 -4.87
N ASP A 8 -6.83 -1.80 -5.48
CA ASP A 8 -6.08 -2.95 -6.00
C ASP A 8 -6.06 -2.91 -7.53
N ALA A 9 -4.93 -3.34 -8.09
CA ALA A 9 -4.81 -3.65 -9.50
C ALA A 9 -4.29 -5.08 -9.63
N GLY A 10 -5.11 -5.97 -10.19
CA GLY A 10 -4.71 -7.35 -10.49
C GLY A 10 -5.26 -8.43 -9.54
N LEU A 11 -6.09 -8.10 -8.55
CA LEU A 11 -6.82 -9.14 -7.79
C LEU A 11 -8.03 -9.63 -8.60
N ASP A 12 -8.19 -10.95 -8.68
CA ASP A 12 -9.44 -11.59 -9.11
C ASP A 12 -10.59 -11.33 -8.12
N ALA A 13 -11.82 -11.68 -8.49
CA ALA A 13 -12.99 -11.38 -7.66
C ALA A 13 -12.91 -12.00 -6.25
N PRO A 14 -12.54 -13.29 -6.06
CA PRO A 14 -12.39 -13.85 -4.72
C PRO A 14 -11.31 -13.17 -3.88
N ASN A 15 -10.15 -12.84 -4.47
CA ASN A 15 -9.10 -12.14 -3.75
C ASN A 15 -9.47 -10.70 -3.41
N ARG A 16 -10.26 -10.04 -4.26
CA ARG A 16 -10.79 -8.70 -4.00
C ARG A 16 -11.75 -8.71 -2.81
N GLU A 17 -12.60 -9.72 -2.67
CA GLU A 17 -13.48 -9.88 -1.50
C GLU A 17 -12.67 -10.08 -0.21
N LEU A 18 -11.66 -10.95 -0.23
CA LEU A 18 -10.74 -11.14 0.90
C LEU A 18 -9.99 -9.86 1.26
N PHE A 19 -9.58 -9.08 0.26
CA PHE A 19 -8.93 -7.79 0.46
C PHE A 19 -9.87 -6.76 1.08
N ILE A 20 -11.13 -6.69 0.63
CA ILE A 20 -12.14 -5.82 1.24
C ILE A 20 -12.38 -6.21 2.71
N ALA A 21 -12.50 -7.51 3.00
CA ALA A 21 -12.64 -8.00 4.38
C ALA A 21 -11.40 -7.66 5.23
N TYR A 22 -10.20 -7.88 4.70
CA TYR A 22 -8.93 -7.52 5.33
C TYR A 22 -8.90 -6.05 5.76
N ARG A 23 -9.26 -5.12 4.88
CA ARG A 23 -9.27 -3.67 5.19
C ARG A 23 -10.28 -3.29 6.27
N ARG A 24 -11.44 -3.96 6.30
CA ARG A 24 -12.51 -3.67 7.27
C ARG A 24 -12.20 -4.21 8.65
N GLU A 25 -11.60 -5.39 8.70
CA GLU A 25 -11.50 -6.18 9.92
C GLU A 25 -10.13 -6.10 10.58
N LEU A 26 -9.05 -5.89 9.80
CA LEU A 26 -7.70 -5.83 10.32
C LEU A 26 -7.16 -4.41 10.28
N THR A 27 -6.99 -3.80 11.45
CA THR A 27 -6.29 -2.52 11.57
C THR A 27 -4.81 -2.68 11.18
N PRO A 28 -4.13 -1.59 10.78
CA PRO A 28 -2.69 -1.63 10.49
C PRO A 28 -1.87 -2.25 11.65
N ALA A 29 -2.24 -1.97 12.90
CA ALA A 29 -1.59 -2.53 14.08
C ALA A 29 -1.77 -4.06 14.22
N GLY A 30 -2.83 -4.64 13.63
CA GLY A 30 -3.08 -6.08 13.58
C GLY A 30 -2.27 -6.82 12.51
N ASN A 31 -1.65 -6.10 11.57
CA ASN A 31 -0.77 -6.67 10.56
C ASN A 31 0.71 -6.53 11.01
N PRO A 32 1.46 -7.63 11.19
CA PRO A 32 2.84 -7.56 11.65
C PRO A 32 3.75 -6.78 10.71
N ILE A 33 3.47 -6.77 9.39
CA ILE A 33 4.26 -5.99 8.41
C ILE A 33 4.11 -4.50 8.68
N TYR A 34 2.87 -4.00 8.81
CA TYR A 34 2.62 -2.58 9.03
C TYR A 34 3.06 -2.14 10.43
N ARG A 35 2.93 -3.00 11.44
CA ARG A 35 3.49 -2.76 12.77
C ARG A 35 5.02 -2.62 12.73
N ALA A 36 5.71 -3.51 12.02
CA ALA A 36 7.17 -3.42 11.89
C ALA A 36 7.59 -2.15 11.13
N LEU A 37 6.86 -1.78 10.07
CA LEU A 37 7.14 -0.58 9.27
C LEU A 37 7.06 0.72 10.07
N GLN A 38 6.19 0.81 11.09
CA GLN A 38 6.11 1.99 11.98
C GLN A 38 7.43 2.31 12.69
N ASN A 39 8.34 1.33 12.81
CA ASN A 39 9.64 1.48 13.48
C ASN A 39 10.80 1.70 12.50
N VAL A 40 10.55 1.80 11.19
CA VAL A 40 11.59 2.01 10.19
C VAL A 40 11.71 3.49 9.87
N ALA A 41 12.87 4.08 10.17
CA ALA A 41 13.14 5.49 9.88
C ALA A 41 13.38 5.75 8.39
N GLY A 42 12.92 6.91 7.92
CA GLY A 42 13.18 7.44 6.58
C GLY A 42 11.93 7.95 5.88
N ARG A 43 12.08 8.99 5.05
CA ARG A 43 10.98 9.57 4.26
C ARG A 43 10.50 8.62 3.16
N LEU A 44 11.37 7.75 2.66
CA LEU A 44 11.06 6.71 1.69
C LEU A 44 11.71 5.41 2.15
N VAL A 45 10.90 4.39 2.38
CA VAL A 45 11.33 3.07 2.85
C VAL A 45 10.72 2.00 1.96
N THR A 46 11.55 1.13 1.40
CA THR A 46 11.07 -0.06 0.68
C THR A 46 11.62 -1.30 1.36
N ARG A 47 10.75 -2.25 1.73
CA ARG A 47 11.12 -3.50 2.42
C ARG A 47 10.30 -4.68 1.94
N SER A 48 10.93 -5.85 1.85
CA SER A 48 10.20 -7.11 1.73
C SER A 48 9.62 -7.51 3.08
N ARG A 49 8.56 -8.31 3.09
CA ARG A 49 8.01 -8.92 4.32
C ARG A 49 9.13 -9.57 5.14
N ARG A 50 10.03 -10.32 4.51
CA ARG A 50 11.09 -11.09 5.18
C ARG A 50 12.16 -10.21 5.85
N GLN A 51 12.29 -8.96 5.40
CA GLN A 51 13.13 -7.94 6.05
C GLN A 51 12.46 -7.29 7.27
N LEU A 52 11.14 -7.48 7.45
CA LEU A 52 10.33 -6.86 8.50
C LEU A 52 9.84 -7.86 9.54
N VAL A 53 9.45 -9.04 9.10
CA VAL A 53 8.72 -10.05 9.87
C VAL A 53 9.32 -11.42 9.56
N SER A 54 9.66 -12.16 10.61
CA SER A 54 10.15 -13.54 10.46
C SER A 54 9.07 -14.45 9.86
N ASP A 55 9.48 -15.51 9.15
CA ASP A 55 8.52 -16.48 8.59
C ASP A 55 7.65 -17.12 9.67
N THR A 56 8.22 -17.41 10.85
CA THR A 56 7.48 -17.96 12.01
C THR A 56 6.37 -17.03 12.48
N GLU A 57 6.67 -15.74 12.64
CA GLU A 57 5.68 -14.75 13.06
C GLU A 57 4.62 -14.55 11.98
N TRP A 58 5.06 -14.44 10.72
CA TRP A 58 4.17 -14.23 9.58
C TRP A 58 3.15 -15.36 9.42
N TYR A 59 3.61 -16.61 9.36
CA TYR A 59 2.74 -17.76 9.12
C TYR A 59 1.83 -18.10 10.31
N ARG A 60 2.11 -17.56 11.50
CA ARG A 60 1.21 -17.63 12.67
C ARG A 60 0.22 -16.47 12.76
N SER A 61 0.40 -15.43 11.95
CA SER A 61 -0.43 -14.23 12.03
C SER A 61 -1.86 -14.45 11.51
N VAL A 62 -2.79 -13.65 12.03
CA VAL A 62 -4.16 -13.54 11.48
C VAL A 62 -4.12 -12.97 10.05
N ALA A 63 -3.23 -12.00 9.81
CA ALA A 63 -3.01 -11.41 8.48
C ALA A 63 -2.77 -12.50 7.43
N PHE A 64 -1.85 -13.43 7.70
CA PHE A 64 -1.58 -14.54 6.79
C PHE A 64 -2.74 -15.54 6.74
N ASN A 65 -3.09 -16.15 7.87
CA ASN A 65 -3.99 -17.32 7.86
C ASN A 65 -5.41 -17.00 7.41
N LYS A 66 -5.93 -15.81 7.74
CA LYS A 66 -7.30 -15.43 7.41
C LYS A 66 -7.43 -14.77 6.05
N TYR A 67 -6.45 -13.98 5.62
CA TYR A 67 -6.59 -13.14 4.42
C TYR A 67 -5.63 -13.51 3.29
N ARG A 68 -4.36 -13.79 3.57
CA ARG A 68 -3.37 -14.07 2.51
C ARG A 68 -3.39 -15.52 2.04
N ARG A 69 -3.48 -16.47 2.98
CA ARG A 69 -3.45 -17.92 2.69
C ARG A 69 -4.63 -18.38 1.82
N PRO A 70 -5.90 -18.00 2.07
CA PRO A 70 -7.00 -18.39 1.20
C PRO A 70 -6.86 -17.81 -0.21
N GLY A 71 -6.29 -16.61 -0.30
CA GLY A 71 -5.97 -15.95 -1.56
C GLY A 71 -4.71 -16.45 -2.27
N LYS A 72 -4.02 -17.44 -1.68
CA LYS A 72 -2.74 -17.97 -2.16
C LYS A 72 -1.71 -16.85 -2.42
N ILE A 73 -1.65 -15.85 -1.54
CA ILE A 73 -0.67 -14.76 -1.56
C ILE A 73 0.32 -14.96 -0.42
N ASP A 74 1.60 -14.65 -0.62
CA ASP A 74 2.59 -14.76 0.45
C ASP A 74 3.64 -13.65 0.42
N HIS A 75 4.35 -13.50 -0.69
CA HIS A 75 5.41 -12.50 -0.76
C HIS A 75 4.82 -11.11 -0.92
N GLN A 76 5.36 -10.18 -0.14
CA GLN A 76 4.96 -8.79 -0.15
C GLN A 76 6.21 -7.92 -0.19
N LEU A 77 6.25 -7.00 -1.14
CA LEU A 77 7.20 -5.89 -1.19
C LEU A 77 6.41 -4.60 -0.96
N THR A 78 6.78 -3.86 0.08
CA THR A 78 6.07 -2.65 0.51
C THR A 78 7.00 -1.46 0.39
N SER A 79 6.53 -0.40 -0.25
CA SER A 79 7.19 0.91 -0.28
C SER A 79 6.30 1.95 0.39
N VAL A 80 6.84 2.68 1.34
CA VAL A 80 6.18 3.76 2.09
C VAL A 80 6.91 5.06 1.79
N TYR A 81 6.17 6.08 1.36
CA TYR A 81 6.67 7.43 1.11
C TYR A 81 5.89 8.42 1.97
N GLN A 82 6.57 9.20 2.78
CA GLN A 82 5.97 10.28 3.55
C GLN A 82 5.73 11.49 2.64
N THR A 83 4.46 11.78 2.37
CA THR A 83 4.04 12.83 1.43
C THR A 83 4.13 14.22 2.05
N SER A 84 3.99 14.31 3.37
CA SER A 84 4.00 15.57 4.12
C SER A 84 4.53 15.40 5.54
N ASP A 85 4.95 16.50 6.15
CA ASP A 85 5.59 16.48 7.47
C ASP A 85 4.58 16.27 8.61
N ASP A 86 3.27 16.39 8.33
CA ASP A 86 2.15 16.09 9.25
C ASP A 86 1.81 14.59 9.35
N GLY A 87 2.58 13.75 8.67
CA GLY A 87 2.49 12.29 8.79
C GLY A 87 1.65 11.59 7.73
N ALA A 88 1.13 12.30 6.72
CA ALA A 88 0.48 11.60 5.60
C ALA A 88 1.50 10.75 4.81
N ILE A 89 1.08 9.55 4.42
CA ILE A 89 1.91 8.59 3.70
C ILE A 89 1.21 8.07 2.44
N SER A 90 2.01 7.78 1.43
CA SER A 90 1.66 6.94 0.28
C SER A 90 2.27 5.56 0.49
N VAL A 91 1.52 4.51 0.15
CA VAL A 91 1.97 3.12 0.27
C VAL A 91 1.73 2.39 -1.05
N ILE A 92 2.77 1.76 -1.59
CA ILE A 92 2.66 0.84 -2.73
C ILE A 92 3.03 -0.55 -2.24
N THR A 93 2.15 -1.51 -2.49
CA THR A 93 2.35 -2.91 -2.13
C THR A 93 2.28 -3.79 -3.36
N VAL A 94 3.34 -4.58 -3.61
CA VAL A 94 3.38 -5.59 -4.67
C VAL A 94 3.34 -6.97 -4.02
N LEU A 95 2.47 -7.84 -4.54
CA LEU A 95 2.19 -9.15 -3.98
C LEU A 95 2.62 -10.25 -4.97
N ARG A 96 3.00 -11.41 -4.45
CA ARG A 96 3.13 -12.65 -5.24
C ARG A 96 2.41 -13.81 -4.61
N ALA A 97 2.12 -14.78 -5.46
CA ALA A 97 1.48 -16.01 -5.06
C ALA A 97 2.33 -16.83 -4.08
N LEU A 98 1.66 -17.68 -3.30
CA LEU A 98 2.25 -18.66 -2.42
C LEU A 98 3.02 -19.70 -3.25
N GLY A 99 4.27 -19.98 -2.86
CA GLY A 99 5.15 -20.92 -3.57
C GLY A 99 6.01 -20.28 -4.66
N GLU A 100 5.79 -18.99 -4.98
CA GLU A 100 6.67 -18.22 -5.85
C GLU A 100 7.99 -17.87 -5.15
N ARG A 101 8.96 -17.37 -5.92
CA ARG A 101 10.18 -16.79 -5.34
C ARG A 101 9.90 -15.44 -4.69
N ASP A 102 10.70 -15.11 -3.68
CA ASP A 102 10.69 -13.77 -3.09
C ASP A 102 11.20 -12.69 -4.06
N PHE A 103 10.99 -11.43 -3.69
CA PHE A 103 11.49 -10.27 -4.43
C PHE A 103 13.00 -10.15 -4.28
N SER A 104 13.67 -9.90 -5.41
CA SER A 104 15.10 -9.68 -5.49
C SER A 104 15.48 -8.26 -5.05
N PRO A 105 16.76 -8.02 -4.70
CA PRO A 105 17.25 -6.67 -4.41
C PRO A 105 17.05 -5.69 -5.57
N TRP A 106 17.07 -6.17 -6.82
CA TRP A 106 16.80 -5.34 -7.99
C TRP A 106 15.33 -4.87 -8.04
N GLU A 107 14.39 -5.79 -7.85
CA GLU A 107 12.96 -5.48 -7.82
C GLU A 107 12.62 -4.52 -6.67
N GLN A 108 13.28 -4.67 -5.52
CA GLN A 108 13.19 -3.74 -4.40
C GLN A 108 13.69 -2.33 -4.76
N ARG A 109 14.84 -2.23 -5.44
CA ARG A 109 15.38 -0.93 -5.91
C ARG A 109 14.47 -0.28 -6.94
N LEU A 110 13.91 -1.07 -7.87
CA LEU A 110 13.00 -0.57 -8.89
C LEU A 110 11.73 0.02 -8.27
N LEU A 111 11.10 -0.68 -7.31
CA LEU A 111 9.93 -0.15 -6.61
C LEU A 111 10.29 1.11 -5.82
N SER A 112 11.45 1.12 -5.16
CA SER A 112 11.90 2.31 -4.43
C SER A 112 12.12 3.51 -5.35
N PHE A 113 12.74 3.30 -6.52
CA PHE A 113 12.94 4.33 -7.52
C PHE A 113 11.59 4.85 -8.03
N PHE A 114 10.70 3.96 -8.44
CA PHE A 114 9.38 4.33 -8.92
C PHE A 114 8.59 5.18 -7.90
N HIS A 115 8.60 4.77 -6.62
CA HIS A 115 7.91 5.53 -5.59
C HIS A 115 8.60 6.87 -5.28
N ALA A 116 9.92 6.97 -5.42
CA ALA A 116 10.66 8.22 -5.29
C ALA A 116 10.25 9.24 -6.37
N GLU A 117 10.01 8.77 -7.60
CA GLU A 117 9.56 9.63 -8.70
C GLU A 117 8.09 10.03 -8.54
N LEU A 118 7.23 9.12 -8.07
CA LEU A 118 5.82 9.42 -7.83
C LEU A 118 5.57 10.33 -6.63
N GLY A 119 6.31 10.12 -5.54
CA GLY A 119 6.05 10.75 -4.24
C GLY A 119 5.90 12.27 -4.29
N PRO A 120 6.81 13.02 -4.93
CA PRO A 120 6.71 14.48 -5.06
C PRO A 120 5.50 14.98 -5.86
N LEU A 121 4.84 14.11 -6.64
CA LEU A 121 3.68 14.46 -7.44
C LEU A 121 2.36 14.30 -6.67
N ILE A 122 2.35 13.55 -5.56
CA ILE A 122 1.15 13.29 -4.74
C ILE A 122 0.76 14.55 -3.96
N GLY A 123 -0.53 14.93 -4.02
CA GLY A 123 -1.04 16.19 -3.48
C GLY A 123 -0.65 17.42 -4.32
N ARG A 124 -0.13 17.19 -5.54
CA ARG A 124 0.19 18.25 -6.51
C ARG A 124 -0.43 17.95 -7.86
N ALA A 125 0.15 17.01 -8.59
CA ALA A 125 -0.31 16.57 -9.91
C ALA A 125 -1.12 15.26 -9.82
N LEU A 126 -0.92 14.48 -8.75
CA LEU A 126 -1.65 13.27 -8.44
C LEU A 126 -2.50 13.47 -7.17
N VAL A 127 -3.68 12.85 -7.15
CA VAL A 127 -4.60 12.92 -6.01
C VAL A 127 -3.96 12.36 -4.73
N SER A 128 -4.09 13.09 -3.64
CA SER A 128 -3.78 12.62 -2.28
C SER A 128 -4.96 11.89 -1.64
N ALA A 129 -4.71 11.00 -0.68
CA ALA A 129 -5.76 10.37 0.13
C ALA A 129 -6.58 11.38 0.94
N THR A 130 -6.04 12.58 1.19
CA THR A 130 -6.71 13.67 1.92
C THR A 130 -7.60 14.54 1.03
N GLU A 131 -7.54 14.37 -0.29
CA GLU A 131 -8.38 15.12 -1.24
C GLU A 131 -9.70 14.37 -1.50
N PRO A 132 -10.83 15.08 -1.64
CA PRO A 132 -12.10 14.45 -1.95
C PRO A 132 -12.06 13.77 -3.33
N SER A 133 -12.58 12.55 -3.42
CA SER A 133 -12.67 11.83 -4.69
C SER A 133 -13.44 12.66 -5.74
N PRO A 134 -12.99 12.73 -7.00
CA PRO A 134 -13.67 13.52 -8.03
C PRO A 134 -15.12 13.06 -8.32
N VAL A 135 -15.53 11.89 -7.83
CA VAL A 135 -16.85 11.26 -8.07
C VAL A 135 -18.00 11.93 -7.28
N SER A 136 -17.74 12.93 -6.44
CA SER A 136 -18.81 13.67 -5.71
C SER A 136 -18.99 15.13 -6.16
N SER A 137 -18.66 15.45 -7.42
CA SER A 137 -18.98 16.75 -8.00
C SER A 137 -19.91 16.65 -9.22
N HIS A 138 -21.16 16.25 -8.98
CA HIS A 138 -22.26 16.87 -9.73
C HIS A 138 -22.44 18.29 -9.21
N ARG A 139 -21.53 19.20 -9.61
CA ARG A 139 -21.84 20.63 -9.69
C ARG A 139 -21.45 21.09 -11.07
N GLY A 140 -22.41 21.77 -11.69
CA GLY A 140 -22.41 22.08 -13.09
C GLY A 140 -21.15 22.79 -13.60
N CYS A 141 -20.98 22.59 -14.90
CA CYS A 141 -20.19 23.40 -15.82
C CYS A 141 -19.97 24.84 -15.31
N GLY A 142 -18.69 25.18 -15.11
CA GLY A 142 -18.24 26.54 -14.83
C GLY A 142 -16.75 26.63 -15.14
N ARG A 143 -16.45 27.15 -16.33
CA ARG A 143 -15.11 27.43 -16.89
C ARG A 143 -14.04 27.75 -15.84
N CYS A 144 -12.85 27.17 -15.98
CA CYS A 144 -11.63 27.98 -16.14
C CYS A 144 -10.45 27.17 -16.66
N SER A 145 -9.87 27.69 -17.74
CA SER A 145 -8.61 27.34 -18.39
C SER A 145 -7.37 27.72 -17.57
N ARG A 146 -6.32 26.89 -17.64
CA ARG A 146 -4.85 27.17 -17.67
C ARG A 146 -4.17 25.80 -17.47
N ILE A 147 -3.40 25.21 -18.40
CA ILE A 147 -2.13 25.65 -19.02
C ILE A 147 -1.17 26.23 -17.98
N CYS A 148 -0.43 25.35 -17.29
CA CYS A 148 1.03 25.14 -17.37
C CYS A 148 1.38 23.99 -16.42
#